data_AF-A0A968NPS2-F1
#
_entry.id   AF-A0A968NPS2-F1
#
_cell.length_a   1.000
_cell.length_b   1.000
_cell.length_c   1.000
_cell.angle_alpha   90.00
_cell.angle_beta   90.00
_cell.angle_gamma   90.00
#
_symmetry.space_group_name_H-M   'P 1'
#
loop_
_entity.id
_entity.type
_entity.pdbx_description
1 polymer ?
#
loop_
_entity_poly.entity_id
_entity_poly.type
_entity_poly.pdbx_seq_one_letter_code
_entity_poly.pdbx_strand_id
1 'polypeptide(L)'
;MFKNAGTAGFTWNKTITLQKDTTSEDDGDAGRGLPNYLADIALTPDNQFAYITSKKDNIDRGTFRDGKALTFETTTRSIVSKVNMTTGTELFGSRIDIDNSSQPSAMVFSPLGDYLFVACRATMRSRSLMPSLRASPPCWPRAWRHRGWCLTPPPSACSSTTSTAVR
;
A
#
# COMPACT_ATOMS: atom_id res chain seq x y z
N MET A 1 21.82 22.35 18.31
CA MET A 1 21.48 21.94 19.69
C MET A 1 20.76 20.60 19.60
N PHE A 2 21.53 19.51 19.52
CA PHE A 2 20.97 18.15 19.58
C PHE A 2 20.82 17.80 21.06
N LYS A 3 19.59 17.54 21.50
CA LYS A 3 19.35 17.07 22.87
C LYS A 3 19.88 15.63 22.97
N ASN A 4 20.86 15.44 23.85
CA ASN A 4 21.36 14.15 24.29
C ASN A 4 20.19 13.20 24.59
N ALA A 5 20.07 12.11 23.83
CA ALA A 5 19.35 10.93 24.29
C ALA A 5 20.35 10.09 25.08
N GLY A 6 20.17 10.01 26.40
CA GLY A 6 20.94 9.11 27.25
C GLY A 6 20.77 7.67 26.78
N THR A 7 21.84 6.89 26.89
CA THR A 7 21.93 5.46 26.54
C THR A 7 21.04 4.62 27.45
N ALA A 8 19.72 4.72 27.30
CA ALA A 8 18.81 3.70 27.78
C ALA A 8 18.97 2.49 26.85
N GLY A 9 19.23 1.31 27.44
CA GLY A 9 19.41 0.08 26.69
C GLY A 9 18.32 -0.10 25.63
N PHE A 10 18.73 -0.39 24.39
CA PHE A 10 17.80 -0.73 23.32
C PHE A 10 17.21 -2.11 23.63
N THR A 11 16.15 -2.14 24.44
CA THR A 11 15.41 -3.36 24.76
C THR A 11 14.32 -3.55 23.73
N TRP A 12 14.37 -4.69 23.04
CA TRP A 12 13.42 -5.00 21.99
C TRP A 12 12.10 -5.49 22.60
N ASN A 13 11.09 -4.63 22.60
CA ASN A 13 9.84 -4.89 23.34
C ASN A 13 8.78 -5.60 22.50
N LYS A 14 8.82 -5.48 21.17
CA LYS A 14 7.76 -5.98 20.28
C LYS A 14 8.25 -6.21 18.86
N THR A 15 7.86 -7.34 18.27
CA THR A 15 7.91 -7.56 16.81
C THR A 15 6.54 -7.50 16.20
N ILE A 16 6.46 -6.83 15.05
CA ILE A 16 5.28 -6.72 14.23
C ILE A 16 5.56 -7.48 12.93
N THR A 17 4.83 -8.56 12.71
CA THR A 17 4.99 -9.38 11.51
C THR A 17 4.19 -8.77 10.36
N LEU A 18 4.86 -8.57 9.21
CA LEU A 18 4.17 -8.28 7.96
C LEU A 18 3.79 -9.59 7.27
N GLN A 19 2.51 -9.78 6.99
CA GLN A 19 1.99 -11.05 6.50
C GLN A 19 2.42 -11.33 5.05
N LYS A 20 2.65 -12.60 4.73
CA LYS A 20 2.78 -13.01 3.33
C LYS A 20 1.42 -12.88 2.64
N ASP A 21 1.38 -12.29 1.47
CA ASP A 21 0.19 -12.25 0.63
C ASP A 21 0.10 -13.52 -0.20
N THR A 22 -0.85 -14.39 0.13
CA THR A 22 -1.17 -15.62 -0.62
C THR A 22 -2.54 -15.56 -1.29
N THR A 23 -3.29 -14.48 -1.09
CA THR A 23 -4.71 -14.38 -1.42
C THR A 23 -4.99 -13.47 -2.60
N SER A 24 -4.17 -12.43 -2.80
CA SER A 24 -4.34 -11.52 -3.93
C SER A 24 -4.17 -12.26 -5.25
N GLU A 25 -4.98 -11.92 -6.25
CA GLU A 25 -4.72 -12.38 -7.61
C GLU A 25 -3.51 -11.62 -8.19
N ASP A 26 -2.72 -12.28 -9.02
CA ASP A 26 -1.60 -11.63 -9.71
C ASP A 26 -2.14 -10.87 -10.94
N ASP A 27 -2.48 -9.59 -10.76
CA ASP A 27 -2.97 -8.69 -11.80
C ASP A 27 -2.20 -7.36 -11.81
N GLY A 28 -2.77 -6.31 -12.40
CA GLY A 28 -2.13 -4.98 -12.44
C GLY A 28 -2.25 -4.20 -11.13
N ASP A 29 -3.28 -4.49 -10.32
CA ASP A 29 -3.60 -3.74 -9.10
C ASP A 29 -3.05 -4.43 -7.85
N ALA A 30 -2.84 -5.75 -7.89
CA ALA A 30 -2.33 -6.54 -6.78
C ALA A 30 -1.51 -7.76 -7.26
N GLY A 31 -0.91 -8.44 -6.29
CA GLY A 31 -0.19 -9.68 -6.55
C GLY A 31 0.31 -10.33 -5.28
N ARG A 32 0.53 -11.64 -5.34
CA ARG A 32 1.00 -12.44 -4.22
C ARG A 32 2.46 -12.13 -3.92
N GLY A 33 2.87 -12.43 -2.69
CA GLY A 33 4.28 -12.40 -2.33
C GLY A 33 4.56 -12.08 -0.88
N LEU A 34 5.83 -12.14 -0.55
CA LEU A 34 6.36 -11.87 0.78
C LEU A 34 7.00 -10.48 0.82
N PRO A 35 6.57 -9.59 1.74
CA PRO A 35 7.28 -8.34 2.00
C PRO A 35 8.73 -8.60 2.42
N ASN A 36 9.65 -7.85 1.83
CA ASN A 36 11.10 -7.99 1.99
C ASN A 36 11.78 -6.64 1.72
N TYR A 37 13.05 -6.50 2.13
CA TYR A 37 13.85 -5.28 1.97
C TYR A 37 13.09 -4.02 2.44
N LEU A 38 12.78 -3.98 3.74
CA LEU A 38 12.15 -2.81 4.36
C LEU A 38 13.09 -1.61 4.26
N ALA A 39 12.59 -0.46 3.81
CA ALA A 39 13.44 0.69 3.52
C ALA A 39 13.21 1.87 4.47
N ASP A 40 11.96 2.16 4.82
CA ASP A 40 11.60 3.29 5.67
C ASP A 40 10.28 3.07 6.40
N ILE A 41 10.12 3.77 7.54
CA ILE A 41 8.92 3.79 8.37
C ILE A 41 8.49 5.23 8.63
N ALA A 42 7.23 5.55 8.31
CA ALA A 42 6.63 6.86 8.57
C ALA A 42 5.43 6.68 9.50
N LEU A 43 5.35 7.50 10.54
CA LEU A 43 4.20 7.57 11.44
C LEU A 43 3.24 8.63 10.97
N THR A 44 1.94 8.35 11.06
CA THR A 44 0.91 9.38 10.89
C THR A 44 1.07 10.47 11.96
N PRO A 45 0.70 11.75 11.69
CA PRO A 45 0.86 12.83 12.67
C PRO A 45 0.13 12.62 14.01
N ASP A 46 -0.91 11.77 14.01
CA ASP A 46 -1.66 11.36 15.20
C ASP A 46 -1.04 10.15 15.94
N ASN A 47 0.07 9.60 15.44
CA ASN A 47 0.78 8.41 15.93
C ASN A 47 -0.04 7.13 16.03
N GLN A 48 -1.21 7.07 15.38
CA GLN A 48 -2.08 5.88 15.43
C GLN A 48 -1.63 4.78 14.47
N PHE A 49 -0.99 5.16 13.37
CA PHE A 49 -0.57 4.23 12.33
C PHE A 49 0.89 4.44 11.95
N ALA A 50 1.57 3.33 11.67
CA ALA A 50 2.85 3.31 10.98
C ALA A 50 2.66 2.79 9.56
N TYR A 51 3.35 3.41 8.62
CA TYR A 51 3.45 2.97 7.24
C TYR A 51 4.88 2.52 6.99
N ILE A 52 5.04 1.34 6.37
CA ILE A 52 6.33 0.71 6.13
C ILE A 52 6.48 0.45 4.63
N THR A 53 7.58 0.94 4.06
CA THR A 53 7.93 0.65 2.66
C THR A 53 8.67 -0.66 2.55
N SER A 54 8.32 -1.44 1.53
CA SER A 54 9.01 -2.68 1.24
C SER A 54 8.85 -3.09 -0.22
N LYS A 55 9.71 -4.01 -0.62
CA LYS A 55 9.52 -4.81 -1.83
C LYS A 55 8.67 -6.03 -1.47
N LYS A 56 7.86 -6.54 -2.39
CA LYS A 56 7.08 -7.78 -2.25
C LYS A 56 7.58 -8.76 -3.31
N ASP A 57 8.17 -9.87 -2.87
CA ASP A 57 8.72 -10.90 -3.75
C ASP A 57 7.72 -12.05 -3.92
N ASN A 58 7.37 -12.39 -5.15
CA ASN A 58 6.45 -13.51 -5.40
C ASN A 58 7.20 -14.84 -5.32
N ILE A 59 7.19 -15.44 -4.13
CA ILE A 59 7.83 -16.72 -3.85
C ILE A 59 6.89 -17.91 -4.04
N ASP A 60 5.64 -17.70 -4.46
CA ASP A 60 4.69 -18.79 -4.70
C ASP A 60 4.52 -19.11 -6.18
N ARG A 61 4.82 -18.15 -7.05
CA ARG A 61 4.74 -18.33 -8.49
C ARG A 61 5.99 -19.00 -9.07
N GLY A 62 5.79 -19.86 -10.05
CA GLY A 62 6.86 -20.50 -10.83
C GLY A 62 6.42 -21.82 -11.46
N THR A 63 7.11 -22.23 -12.53
CA THR A 63 6.81 -23.47 -13.27
C THR A 63 6.77 -24.72 -12.38
N PHE A 64 7.64 -24.77 -11.36
CA PHE A 64 7.71 -25.89 -10.40
C PHE A 64 6.94 -25.63 -9.09
N ARG A 65 6.17 -24.54 -9.00
CA ARG A 65 5.35 -24.20 -7.84
C ARG A 65 3.88 -24.26 -8.21
N ASP A 66 3.35 -23.20 -8.81
CA ASP A 66 1.95 -23.08 -9.23
C ASP A 66 1.73 -23.33 -10.73
N GLY A 67 2.78 -23.75 -11.45
CA GLY A 67 2.74 -24.03 -12.88
C GLY A 67 2.72 -22.77 -13.76
N LYS A 68 2.75 -21.57 -13.18
CA LYS A 68 2.73 -20.31 -13.91
C LYS A 68 4.13 -19.71 -13.95
N ALA A 69 4.61 -19.36 -15.14
CA ALA A 69 5.87 -18.65 -15.28
C ALA A 69 5.82 -17.26 -14.60
N LEU A 70 6.97 -16.82 -14.10
CA LEU A 70 7.16 -15.46 -13.60
C LEU A 70 7.25 -14.50 -14.78
N THR A 71 6.59 -13.35 -14.65
CA THR A 71 6.64 -12.25 -15.62
C THR A 71 7.20 -11.00 -14.94
N PHE A 72 7.53 -9.99 -15.74
CA PHE A 72 7.99 -8.68 -15.23
C PHE A 72 7.07 -8.12 -14.14
N GLU A 73 5.74 -8.20 -14.34
CA GLU A 73 4.73 -7.65 -13.42
C GLU A 73 4.50 -8.50 -12.15
N THR A 74 4.86 -9.78 -12.19
CA THR A 74 4.49 -10.76 -11.15
C THR A 74 5.67 -11.24 -10.33
N THR A 75 6.90 -10.86 -10.68
CA THR A 75 8.10 -11.30 -9.95
C THR A 75 8.32 -10.50 -8.68
N THR A 76 8.25 -9.18 -8.79
CA THR A 76 8.52 -8.27 -7.68
C THR A 76 7.61 -7.07 -7.77
N ARG A 77 7.06 -6.63 -6.63
CA ARG A 77 6.22 -5.44 -6.55
C ARG A 77 6.70 -4.50 -5.45
N SER A 78 6.31 -3.24 -5.56
CA SER A 78 6.59 -2.22 -4.54
C SER A 78 5.34 -2.02 -3.69
N ILE A 79 5.47 -2.11 -2.37
CA ILE A 79 4.31 -1.99 -1.47
C ILE A 79 4.58 -1.05 -0.30
N VAL A 80 3.49 -0.53 0.26
CA VAL A 80 3.46 0.15 1.56
C VAL A 80 2.49 -0.59 2.46
N SER A 81 3.02 -1.17 3.54
CA SER A 81 2.24 -1.82 4.58
C SER A 81 1.76 -0.80 5.62
N LYS A 82 0.53 -0.97 6.11
CA LYS A 82 -0.03 -0.17 7.20
C LYS A 82 -0.09 -1.00 8.48
N VAL A 83 0.37 -0.44 9.58
CA VAL A 83 0.39 -1.07 10.90
C VAL A 83 -0.37 -0.18 11.88
N ASN A 84 -1.23 -0.78 12.70
CA ASN A 84 -1.87 -0.09 13.81
C ASN A 84 -0.91 -0.08 15.01
N MET A 85 -0.57 1.08 15.55
CA MET A 85 0.40 1.23 16.63
C MET A 85 -0.15 0.82 18.00
N THR A 86 -1.47 0.89 18.20
CA THR A 86 -2.14 0.48 19.43
C THR A 86 -2.14 -1.04 19.56
N THR A 87 -2.60 -1.75 18.53
CA THR A 87 -2.60 -3.23 18.53
C THR A 87 -1.22 -3.81 18.21
N GLY A 88 -0.38 -3.06 17.48
CA GLY A 88 0.88 -3.51 16.89
C GLY A 88 0.69 -4.67 15.92
N THR A 89 -0.35 -4.58 15.11
CA THR A 89 -0.67 -5.56 14.07
C THR A 89 -0.75 -4.87 12.72
N GLU A 90 -0.36 -5.58 11.67
CA GLU A 90 -0.56 -5.11 10.31
C GLU A 90 -2.06 -5.07 9.96
N LEU A 91 -2.46 -4.02 9.25
CA LEU A 91 -3.75 -3.90 8.57
C LEU A 91 -3.58 -4.35 7.12
N PHE A 92 -3.55 -5.67 6.90
CA PHE A 92 -3.24 -6.27 5.59
C PHE A 92 -4.14 -5.75 4.45
N GLY A 93 -5.44 -5.62 4.68
CA GLY A 93 -6.39 -5.08 3.68
C GLY A 93 -6.22 -3.59 3.37
N SER A 94 -5.32 -2.89 4.07
CA SER A 94 -4.95 -1.49 3.82
C SER A 94 -3.54 -1.35 3.24
N ARG A 95 -2.95 -2.45 2.76
CA ARG A 95 -1.72 -2.39 1.97
C ARG A 95 -1.95 -1.59 0.70
N ILE A 96 -0.95 -0.80 0.35
CA ILE A 96 -0.95 -0.03 -0.88
C ILE A 96 0.09 -0.65 -1.80
N ASP A 97 -0.35 -1.14 -2.94
CA ASP A 97 0.53 -1.58 -4.02
C ASP A 97 0.87 -0.37 -4.90
N ILE A 98 2.16 -0.14 -5.13
CA ILE A 98 2.67 0.92 -6.00
C ILE A 98 3.08 0.26 -7.31
N ASP A 99 2.09 0.05 -8.17
CA ASP A 99 2.29 -0.60 -9.47
C ASP A 99 3.28 0.16 -10.36
N ASN A 100 3.99 -0.60 -11.22
CA ASN A 100 4.94 -0.11 -12.21
C ASN A 100 5.92 0.95 -11.66
N SER A 101 6.36 0.73 -10.43
CA SER A 101 7.25 1.60 -9.71
C SER A 101 8.36 0.79 -9.06
N SER A 102 9.56 1.35 -9.11
CA SER A 102 10.74 0.77 -8.48
C SER A 102 10.65 0.84 -6.95
N GLN A 103 11.61 0.21 -6.28
CA GLN A 103 11.59 0.03 -4.83
C GLN A 103 11.46 1.37 -4.09
N PRO A 104 10.46 1.51 -3.21
CA PRO A 104 10.30 2.70 -2.39
C PRO A 104 11.40 2.76 -1.34
N SER A 105 11.91 3.95 -1.07
CA SER A 105 13.07 4.14 -0.17
C SER A 105 12.91 5.17 0.92
N ALA A 106 11.95 6.07 0.79
CA ALA A 106 11.69 7.07 1.80
C ALA A 106 10.21 7.48 1.75
N MET A 107 9.67 7.86 2.90
CA MET A 107 8.31 8.33 3.06
C MET A 107 8.21 9.49 4.05
N VAL A 108 7.29 10.41 3.79
CA VAL A 108 6.96 11.47 4.74
C VAL A 108 5.48 11.85 4.65
N PHE A 109 4.86 12.07 5.80
CA PHE A 109 3.50 12.60 5.87
C PHE A 109 3.48 14.12 5.70
N SER A 110 2.39 14.63 5.10
CA SER A 110 2.07 16.05 5.23
C SER A 110 1.80 16.39 6.70
N PRO A 111 2.01 17.65 7.14
CA PRO A 111 1.76 18.06 8.53
C PRO A 111 0.33 17.78 9.02
N LEU A 112 -0.65 17.81 8.11
CA LEU A 112 -2.06 17.52 8.41
C LEU A 112 -2.39 16.01 8.33
N GLY A 113 -1.52 15.18 7.74
CA GLY A 113 -1.74 13.74 7.61
C GLY A 113 -2.58 13.32 6.41
N ASP A 114 -3.05 14.27 5.59
CA ASP A 114 -3.89 13.99 4.42
C ASP A 114 -3.15 13.34 3.26
N TYR A 115 -1.81 13.47 3.22
CA TYR A 115 -0.96 12.93 2.18
C TYR A 115 0.25 12.22 2.77
N LEU A 116 0.62 11.11 2.13
CA LEU A 116 1.87 10.40 2.32
C LEU A 116 2.67 10.49 1.02
N PHE A 117 3.83 11.13 1.07
CA PHE A 117 4.75 11.22 -0.05
C PHE A 117 5.71 10.04 0.00
N VAL A 118 5.81 9.29 -1.09
CA VAL A 118 6.71 8.13 -1.22
C VAL A 118 7.71 8.40 -2.33
N ALA A 119 9.00 8.23 -2.05
CA ALA A 119 10.07 8.31 -3.02
C ALA A 119 10.53 6.91 -3.44
N CYS A 120 10.62 6.66 -4.75
CA CYS A 120 11.10 5.38 -5.30
C CYS A 120 12.49 5.52 -5.94
N ARG A 121 13.40 4.58 -5.64
CA ARG A 121 14.78 4.56 -6.15
C ARG A 121 14.81 4.30 -7.64
N ALA A 122 15.75 4.87 -8.39
CA ALA A 122 15.97 4.63 -9.83
C ALA A 122 14.89 5.12 -10.81
N THR A 123 13.62 5.32 -10.42
CA THR A 123 12.62 5.94 -11.30
C THR A 123 12.48 7.46 -11.10
N MET A 124 13.09 8.05 -10.07
CA MET A 124 12.93 9.47 -9.70
C MET A 124 11.46 9.92 -9.66
N ARG A 125 10.54 9.02 -9.29
CA ARG A 125 9.12 9.31 -9.16
C ARG A 125 8.78 9.52 -7.68
N SER A 126 8.08 10.61 -7.40
CA SER A 126 7.40 10.84 -6.12
C SER A 126 5.91 10.55 -6.30
N ARG A 127 5.32 9.75 -5.41
CA ARG A 127 3.88 9.48 -5.42
C ARG A 127 3.25 10.02 -4.14
N SER A 128 2.18 10.79 -4.28
CA SER A 128 1.31 11.14 -3.17
C SER A 128 0.24 10.05 -3.02
N LEU A 129 0.13 9.51 -1.82
CA LEU A 129 -0.93 8.58 -1.42
C LEU A 129 -1.86 9.31 -0.46
N MET A 130 -3.17 9.18 -0.66
CA MET A 130 -4.18 9.64 0.29
C MET A 130 -4.45 8.51 1.31
N PRO A 131 -4.04 8.66 2.58
CA PRO A 131 -4.07 7.57 3.56
C PRO A 131 -5.49 7.18 4.04
N SER A 132 -6.48 8.03 3.79
CA SER A 132 -7.85 7.93 4.32
C SER A 132 -8.89 7.36 3.34
N LEU A 133 -8.53 7.03 2.09
CA LEU A 133 -9.47 6.49 1.11
C LEU A 133 -9.19 5.02 0.81
N ARG A 134 -10.09 4.16 1.30
CA ARG A 134 -10.30 2.81 0.77
C ARG A 134 -10.45 2.90 -0.74
N ALA A 135 -9.66 2.13 -1.46
CA ALA A 135 -10.03 1.71 -2.80
C ALA A 135 -11.25 0.80 -2.70
N SER A 136 -12.43 1.40 -2.72
CA SER A 136 -13.61 0.79 -3.32
C SER A 136 -14.09 1.82 -4.35
N PRO A 137 -13.63 1.73 -5.61
CA PRO A 137 -14.24 2.55 -6.64
C PRO A 137 -15.71 2.11 -6.76
N PRO A 138 -16.70 3.03 -6.66
CA PRO A 138 -18.06 2.69 -7.01
C PRO A 138 -18.07 2.32 -8.50
N CYS A 139 -18.43 1.07 -8.80
CA CYS A 139 -18.86 0.56 -10.11
C CYS A 139 -18.49 1.43 -11.34
N TRP A 140 -17.26 1.34 -11.83
CA TRP A 140 -16.90 1.91 -13.14
C TRP A 140 -17.00 0.83 -14.23
N PRO A 141 -17.72 1.07 -15.35
CA PRO A 141 -17.65 0.20 -16.53
C PRO A 141 -16.23 0.20 -17.14
N ARG A 142 -15.82 -0.98 -17.62
CA ARG A 142 -14.46 -1.38 -18.01
C ARG A 142 -13.95 -0.75 -19.34
N ALA A 143 -14.22 0.52 -19.63
CA ALA A 143 -14.00 1.10 -20.96
C ALA A 143 -13.05 2.31 -21.07
N TRP A 144 -12.56 2.91 -19.98
CA TRP A 144 -11.70 4.10 -20.10
C TRP A 144 -10.57 4.13 -19.05
N ARG A 145 -9.40 3.57 -19.38
CA ARG A 145 -8.13 3.86 -18.70
C ARG A 145 -7.00 3.96 -19.71
N HIS A 146 -6.94 5.04 -20.48
CA HIS A 146 -5.68 5.51 -21.03
C HIS A 146 -5.59 7.02 -20.85
N ARG A 147 -4.46 7.43 -20.27
CA ARG A 147 -4.03 8.78 -19.88
C ARG A 147 -4.48 9.20 -18.47
N GLY A 148 -3.45 9.54 -17.68
CA GLY A 148 -3.58 9.98 -16.31
C GLY A 148 -4.24 11.35 -16.19
N TRP A 149 -4.01 11.96 -15.02
CA TRP A 149 -4.60 13.20 -14.50
C TRP A 149 -5.86 12.97 -13.64
N CYS A 150 -5.68 13.21 -12.33
CA CYS A 150 -6.76 13.34 -11.37
C CYS A 150 -7.57 14.61 -11.69
N LEU A 151 -8.86 14.45 -11.97
CA LEU A 151 -9.86 15.48 -11.77
C LEU A 151 -10.84 14.93 -10.73
N THR A 152 -10.95 15.61 -9.59
CA THR A 152 -11.97 15.32 -8.58
C THR A 152 -13.36 15.53 -9.20
N PRO A 153 -14.30 14.57 -9.08
CA PRO A 153 -15.69 14.85 -9.41
C PRO A 153 -16.33 15.75 -8.34
N PRO A 154 -17.24 16.68 -8.69
CA PRO A 154 -18.03 17.43 -7.72
C PRO A 154 -19.03 16.52 -6.99
N PRO A 155 -19.46 16.86 -5.76
CA PRO A 155 -20.26 15.97 -4.93
C PRO A 155 -21.75 16.07 -5.29
N SER A 156 -22.26 15.11 -6.06
CA SER A 156 -23.68 14.73 -6.03
C SER A 156 -23.97 13.55 -6.96
N ALA A 157 -24.31 12.39 -6.37
CA ALA A 157 -25.34 11.42 -6.80
C ALA A 157 -24.95 9.99 -6.41
N CYS A 158 -25.32 9.60 -5.19
CA CYS A 158 -25.52 8.20 -4.84
C CYS A 158 -27.01 8.06 -4.50
N SER A 159 -27.82 7.59 -5.45
CA SER A 159 -29.21 7.22 -5.21
C SER A 159 -29.49 5.86 -5.82
N SER A 160 -29.53 4.84 -4.97
CA SER A 160 -30.00 3.49 -5.31
C SER A 160 -31.51 3.44 -5.11
N THR A 161 -32.27 3.28 -6.20
CA THR A 161 -33.69 2.91 -6.13
C THR A 161 -33.88 1.65 -6.93
N THR A 162 -33.85 0.49 -6.26
CA THR A 162 -34.42 -0.75 -6.79
C THR A 162 -35.81 -0.89 -6.17
N SER A 163 -36.85 -0.53 -6.92
CA SER A 163 -38.21 -1.00 -6.63
C SER A 163 -38.58 -2.02 -7.71
N THR A 164 -38.68 -3.29 -7.31
CA THR A 164 -39.40 -4.30 -8.09
C THR A 164 -40.63 -4.64 -7.26
N ALA A 165 -41.75 -4.02 -7.60
CA ALA A 165 -43.07 -4.38 -7.10
C ALA A 165 -43.77 -5.23 -8.17
N VAL A 166 -44.12 -6.45 -7.75
CA VAL A 166 -45.13 -7.38 -8.26
C VAL A 166 -46.09 -6.81 -9.32
N ARG A 167 -46.13 -7.48 -10.47
CA ARG A 167 -47.34 -8.13 -11.03
C ARG A 167 -46.94 -9.27 -11.96
#